data_AF-A0A538Q1W6-F1
#
_entry.id   AF-A0A538Q1W6-F1
#
_cell.length_a   1.000
_cell.length_b   1.000
_cell.length_c   1.000
_cell.angle_alpha   90.00
_cell.angle_beta   90.00
_cell.angle_gamma   90.00
#
_symmetry.space_group_name_H-M   'P 1'
#
loop_
_entity.id
_entity.type
_entity.pdbx_description
1 polymer ?
#
loop_
_entity_poly.entity_id
_entity_poly.type
_entity_poly.pdbx_seq_one_letter_code
_entity_poly.pdbx_strand_id
1 'polypeptide(L)'
;MQTLSFTPYRVDLTPFAGVLSDGRPHQVAVGVFNAHNFFATTASLLLFLDHRAARVTGEVTADTLGAAPTPIVTSNITTAADGAISGPVGVTSTRSYRIAGFVHTSHGRVSTEVTGDIAFTNQQQFDITATSYHQQITQHTAIVTRTATQGGGPPGEHLVQLDWPLSVDFAFVVHGDGTQAQTTSIDQRFERSDTELGPGGRLADVRIVTNHVAPSDTLNFNASGVFTGSTGQISAQQYFSADSQGNCFSRDLTAAGGLLTSVVDGLGCGP
;
A
#
# COMPACT_ATOMS: atom_id res chain seq x y z
N MET A 1 1.42 2.05 -2.50
CA MET A 1 0.27 2.66 -3.19
C MET A 1 -0.43 1.55 -3.97
N GLN A 2 -1.72 1.34 -3.76
CA GLN A 2 -2.50 0.38 -4.55
C GLN A 2 -3.02 1.09 -5.80
N THR A 3 -2.33 0.92 -6.94
CA THR A 3 -2.72 1.48 -8.25
C THR A 3 -4.03 0.89 -8.80
N LEU A 4 -4.53 -0.19 -8.20
CA LEU A 4 -5.71 -0.92 -8.68
C LEU A 4 -7.03 -0.20 -8.37
N SER A 5 -7.21 0.29 -7.14
CA SER A 5 -8.45 0.95 -6.71
C SER A 5 -8.22 2.20 -5.85
N PHE A 6 -6.96 2.61 -5.65
CA PHE A 6 -6.59 3.77 -4.83
C PHE A 6 -7.24 3.78 -3.44
N THR A 7 -7.38 2.60 -2.81
CA THR A 7 -7.92 2.51 -1.46
C THR A 7 -7.05 3.33 -0.50
N PRO A 8 -7.61 4.31 0.24
CA PRO A 8 -6.81 5.15 1.12
C PRO A 8 -6.16 4.35 2.26
N TYR A 9 -4.90 4.66 2.55
CA TYR A 9 -4.27 4.23 3.79
C TYR A 9 -4.77 5.10 4.95
N ARG A 10 -5.08 4.47 6.09
CA ARG A 10 -5.57 5.16 7.29
C ARG A 10 -4.43 5.31 8.30
N VAL A 11 -4.28 6.51 8.84
CA VAL A 11 -3.40 6.81 9.96
C VAL A 11 -4.27 7.05 11.18
N ASP A 12 -4.05 6.30 12.25
CA ASP A 12 -4.81 6.44 13.50
C ASP A 12 -4.20 7.56 14.36
N LEU A 13 -4.93 8.68 14.46
CA LEU A 13 -4.55 9.84 15.27
C LEU A 13 -5.22 9.85 16.65
N THR A 14 -5.99 8.81 16.99
CA THR A 14 -6.80 8.77 18.22
C THR A 14 -5.96 8.98 19.50
N PRO A 15 -4.72 8.47 19.64
CA PRO A 15 -3.87 8.79 20.81
C PRO A 15 -3.63 10.29 21.04
N PHE A 16 -3.71 11.12 19.99
CA PHE A 16 -3.51 12.57 20.06
C PHE A 16 -4.81 13.36 20.31
N ALA A 17 -5.98 12.70 20.37
CA ALA A 17 -7.28 13.38 20.38
C ALA A 17 -7.42 14.41 21.53
N GLY A 18 -6.86 14.11 22.71
CA GLY A 18 -6.90 14.99 23.87
C GLY A 18 -6.07 16.28 23.71
N VAL A 19 -5.00 16.24 22.93
CA VAL A 19 -4.12 17.40 22.67
C VAL A 19 -4.51 18.18 21.41
N LEU A 20 -5.12 17.51 20.43
CA LEU A 20 -5.63 18.15 19.20
C LEU A 20 -6.94 18.91 19.41
N SER A 21 -7.68 18.59 20.48
CA SER A 21 -8.98 19.22 20.79
C SER A 21 -8.81 20.50 21.61
N ASP A 22 -7.80 21.33 21.33
CA ASP A 22 -7.47 22.51 22.14
C ASP A 22 -8.02 23.85 21.64
N GLY A 23 -8.73 23.83 20.50
CA GLY A 23 -9.26 25.01 19.85
C GLY A 23 -8.21 25.83 19.10
N ARG A 24 -6.96 25.34 19.00
CA ARG A 24 -5.88 25.98 18.25
C ARG A 24 -5.72 25.34 16.87
N PRO A 25 -5.11 26.05 15.91
CA PRO A 25 -4.74 25.45 14.63
C PRO A 25 -3.70 24.33 14.83
N HIS A 26 -3.92 23.20 14.16
CA HIS A 26 -2.97 22.08 14.09
C HIS A 26 -2.61 21.80 12.63
N GLN A 27 -1.43 21.25 12.42
CA GLN A 27 -0.96 20.83 11.10
C GLN A 27 -0.74 19.33 11.07
N VAL A 28 -1.34 18.67 10.09
CA VAL A 28 -1.00 17.30 9.69
C VAL A 28 -0.37 17.39 8.31
N ALA A 29 0.84 16.86 8.16
CA ALA A 29 1.60 16.91 6.92
C ALA A 29 2.04 15.51 6.51
N VAL A 30 2.09 15.29 5.19
CA VAL A 30 2.59 14.07 4.57
C VAL A 30 3.82 14.43 3.75
N GLY A 31 4.90 13.68 3.94
CA GLY A 31 6.12 13.79 3.15
C GLY A 31 6.45 12.45 2.49
N VAL A 32 6.98 12.50 1.28
CA VAL A 32 7.44 11.33 0.54
C VAL A 32 8.96 11.42 0.38
N PHE A 33 9.66 10.41 0.89
CA PHE A 33 11.11 10.35 0.77
C PHE A 33 11.52 10.22 -0.69
N ASN A 34 12.50 11.03 -1.11
CA ASN A 34 13.04 11.03 -2.47
C ASN A 34 11.96 11.14 -3.57
N ALA A 35 10.85 11.84 -3.30
CA ALA A 35 9.93 12.23 -4.35
C ALA A 35 10.67 13.19 -5.29
N HIS A 36 10.76 12.83 -6.58
CA HIS A 36 11.56 13.57 -7.54
C HIS A 36 11.06 15.03 -7.68
N ASN A 37 9.90 15.23 -8.29
CA ASN A 37 9.35 16.58 -8.53
C ASN A 37 7.91 16.76 -8.05
N PHE A 38 7.13 15.69 -7.90
CA PHE A 38 5.70 15.77 -7.58
C PHE A 38 5.19 14.48 -6.94
N PHE A 39 4.23 14.63 -6.01
CA PHE A 39 3.40 13.54 -5.51
C PHE A 39 1.98 14.06 -5.32
N ALA A 40 1.01 13.44 -6.01
CA ALA A 40 -0.40 13.75 -5.83
C ALA A 40 -0.88 13.17 -4.49
N THR A 41 -1.44 14.02 -3.64
CA THR A 41 -2.00 13.59 -2.36
C THR A 41 -3.30 14.32 -2.05
N THR A 42 -4.20 13.61 -1.40
CA THR A 42 -5.40 14.16 -0.77
C THR A 42 -5.58 13.47 0.57
N ALA A 43 -6.21 14.14 1.52
CA ALA A 43 -6.47 13.61 2.83
C ALA A 43 -7.85 14.04 3.31
N SER A 44 -8.51 13.13 4.02
CA SER A 44 -9.76 13.39 4.73
C SER A 44 -9.55 13.06 6.19
N LEU A 45 -9.95 13.97 7.07
CA LEU A 45 -9.96 13.73 8.51
C LEU A 45 -11.32 13.17 8.92
N LEU A 46 -11.33 12.02 9.59
CA LEU A 46 -12.52 11.42 10.17
C LEU A 46 -12.47 11.59 11.68
N LEU A 47 -13.59 12.03 12.28
CA LEU A 47 -13.67 12.35 13.70
C LEU A 47 -14.93 11.74 14.31
N PHE A 48 -14.81 11.29 15.56
CA PHE A 48 -15.94 11.05 16.44
C PHE A 48 -16.02 12.20 17.45
N LEU A 49 -17.21 12.80 17.58
CA LEU A 49 -17.43 13.92 18.49
C LEU A 49 -18.10 13.45 19.77
N ASP A 50 -17.66 13.99 20.91
CA ASP A 50 -18.38 13.86 22.16
C ASP A 50 -19.49 14.92 22.25
N HIS A 51 -20.72 14.51 21.95
CA HIS A 51 -21.86 15.42 21.89
C HIS A 51 -22.29 16.00 23.25
N ARG A 52 -21.76 15.51 24.38
CA ARG A 52 -22.06 16.04 25.71
C ARG A 52 -20.92 16.84 26.33
N ALA A 53 -19.84 17.08 25.58
CA ALA A 53 -18.73 17.93 25.99
C ALA A 53 -18.49 19.02 24.95
N ALA A 54 -18.31 20.26 25.39
CA ALA A 54 -17.88 21.34 24.50
C ALA A 54 -16.43 21.14 23.99
N ARG A 55 -15.63 20.41 24.76
CA ARG A 55 -14.24 20.09 24.49
C ARG A 55 -13.85 18.83 25.25
N VAL A 56 -13.05 17.98 24.63
CA VAL A 56 -12.36 16.88 25.31
C VAL A 56 -10.92 17.29 25.66
N THR A 57 -10.39 16.72 26.72
CA THR A 57 -9.02 17.00 27.20
C THR A 57 -8.26 15.69 27.37
N GLY A 58 -6.94 15.74 27.43
CA GLY A 58 -6.12 14.55 27.63
C GLY A 58 -4.66 14.81 27.32
N GLU A 59 -3.89 13.74 27.20
CA GLU A 59 -2.46 13.80 26.95
C GLU A 59 -1.99 12.61 26.12
N VAL A 60 -0.87 12.80 25.43
CA VAL A 60 -0.07 11.73 24.84
C VAL A 60 0.89 11.25 25.93
N THR A 61 0.75 10.00 26.34
CA THR A 61 1.53 9.40 27.43
C THR A 61 2.78 8.67 26.94
N ALA A 62 2.83 8.31 25.65
CA ALA A 62 4.02 7.78 25.02
C ALA A 62 4.02 8.11 23.52
N ASP A 63 5.19 8.45 23.00
CA ASP A 63 5.43 8.57 21.57
C ASP A 63 6.88 8.12 21.31
N THR A 64 7.02 6.93 20.72
CA THR A 64 8.33 6.39 20.33
C THR A 64 8.61 6.59 18.84
N LEU A 65 7.78 7.37 18.14
CA LEU A 65 7.95 7.61 16.71
C LEU A 65 9.23 8.40 16.49
N GLY A 66 10.28 7.70 16.05
CA GLY A 66 11.56 8.32 15.72
C GLY A 66 11.46 9.27 14.53
N ALA A 67 12.59 9.90 14.20
CA ALA A 67 12.74 10.69 12.99
C ALA A 67 12.30 9.91 11.73
N ALA A 68 12.08 10.64 10.62
CA ALA A 68 11.75 10.01 9.35
C ALA A 68 12.76 8.90 9.00
N PRO A 69 12.29 7.72 8.55
CA PRO A 69 13.20 6.62 8.24
C PRO A 69 14.16 7.06 7.13
N THR A 70 15.41 6.61 7.23
CA THR A 70 16.43 6.78 6.18
C THR A 70 16.59 5.43 5.50
N PRO A 71 16.01 5.21 4.30
CA PRO A 71 16.13 3.94 3.60
C PRO A 71 17.59 3.60 3.30
N ILE A 72 17.92 2.31 3.37
CA ILE A 72 19.23 1.78 3.01
C ILE A 72 19.21 1.47 1.52
N VAL A 73 20.16 2.02 0.77
CA VAL A 73 20.33 1.76 -0.67
C VAL A 73 21.61 0.97 -0.88
N THR A 74 21.51 -0.17 -1.56
CA THR A 74 22.65 -1.01 -1.96
C THR A 74 22.69 -1.10 -3.48
N SER A 75 23.80 -0.73 -4.10
CA SER A 75 23.97 -0.77 -5.55
C SER A 75 25.19 -1.59 -5.92
N ASN A 76 25.01 -2.60 -6.76
CA ASN A 76 26.08 -3.43 -7.34
C ASN A 76 26.05 -3.33 -8.87
N ILE A 77 25.90 -2.11 -9.36
CA ILE A 77 25.87 -1.82 -10.79
C ILE A 77 27.30 -1.87 -11.35
N THR A 78 27.43 -2.52 -12.50
CA THR A 78 28.64 -2.57 -13.31
C THR A 78 28.41 -1.88 -14.64
N THR A 79 29.44 -1.21 -15.14
CA THR A 79 29.45 -0.63 -16.48
C THR A 79 30.61 -1.23 -17.25
N ALA A 80 30.31 -1.95 -18.33
CA ALA A 80 31.28 -2.56 -19.21
C ALA A 80 31.94 -1.51 -20.13
N ALA A 81 33.04 -1.89 -20.79
CA ALA A 81 33.81 -0.97 -21.64
C ALA A 81 33.03 -0.46 -22.87
N ASP A 82 32.03 -1.23 -23.33
CA ASP A 82 31.11 -0.87 -24.41
C ASP A 82 29.93 0.00 -23.93
N GLY A 83 29.89 0.35 -22.64
CA GLY A 83 28.83 1.14 -22.03
C GLY A 83 27.62 0.33 -21.55
N ALA A 84 27.63 -1.00 -21.70
CA ALA A 84 26.56 -1.85 -21.16
C ALA A 84 26.53 -1.75 -19.62
N ILE A 85 25.32 -1.64 -19.05
CA ILE A 85 25.11 -1.50 -17.61
C ILE A 85 24.36 -2.74 -17.14
N SER A 86 24.86 -3.40 -16.11
CA SER A 86 24.16 -4.53 -15.50
C SER A 86 24.35 -4.58 -13.99
N GLY A 87 23.36 -5.13 -13.30
CA GLY A 87 23.45 -5.42 -11.86
C GLY A 87 22.23 -4.94 -11.07
N PRO A 88 22.19 -5.29 -9.77
CA PRO A 88 21.06 -4.96 -8.93
C PRO A 88 21.21 -3.63 -8.19
N VAL A 89 20.06 -3.03 -7.88
CA VAL A 89 19.90 -1.95 -6.89
C VAL A 89 18.83 -2.38 -5.89
N GLY A 90 19.17 -2.43 -4.61
CA GLY A 90 18.28 -2.72 -3.50
C GLY A 90 17.96 -1.47 -2.68
N VAL A 91 16.72 -1.35 -2.22
CA VAL A 91 16.29 -0.36 -1.23
C VAL A 91 15.52 -1.07 -0.14
N THR A 92 15.87 -0.84 1.13
CA THR A 92 15.13 -1.39 2.28
C THR A 92 14.85 -0.30 3.31
N SER A 93 13.73 -0.43 4.01
CA SER A 93 13.37 0.45 5.13
C SER A 93 12.49 -0.29 6.10
N THR A 94 12.74 -0.12 7.38
CA THR A 94 11.86 -0.60 8.45
C THR A 94 11.55 0.52 9.43
N ARG A 95 10.37 0.47 10.05
CA ARG A 95 9.98 1.41 11.10
C ARG A 95 9.03 0.72 12.05
N SER A 96 9.31 0.83 13.35
CA SER A 96 8.39 0.43 14.40
C SER A 96 8.11 1.62 15.32
N TYR A 97 6.90 1.69 15.87
CA TYR A 97 6.51 2.74 16.80
C TYR A 97 5.42 2.29 17.76
N ARG A 98 5.34 2.99 18.90
CA ARG A 98 4.24 2.96 19.86
C ARG A 98 3.85 4.38 20.22
N ILE A 99 2.58 4.68 20.06
CA ILE A 99 1.99 5.96 20.46
C ILE A 99 0.80 5.65 21.37
N ALA A 100 0.80 6.22 22.57
CA ALA A 100 -0.27 6.04 23.53
C ALA A 100 -0.72 7.38 24.09
N GLY A 101 -2.01 7.48 24.39
CA GLY A 101 -2.60 8.65 25.00
C GLY A 101 -3.96 8.34 25.59
N PHE A 102 -4.59 9.35 26.18
CA PHE A 102 -5.96 9.23 26.61
C PHE A 102 -6.73 10.52 26.40
N VAL A 103 -8.05 10.39 26.45
CA VAL A 103 -9.00 11.48 26.39
C VAL A 103 -10.02 11.33 27.53
N HIS A 104 -10.33 12.44 28.18
CA HIS A 104 -11.47 12.59 29.08
C HIS A 104 -12.70 12.98 28.25
N THR A 105 -13.65 12.06 28.17
CA THR A 105 -14.96 12.28 27.55
C THR A 105 -16.02 12.48 28.64
N SER A 106 -17.22 12.85 28.22
CA SER A 106 -18.42 12.94 29.06
C SER A 106 -18.84 11.58 29.65
N HIS A 107 -18.31 10.47 29.15
CA HIS A 107 -18.55 9.10 29.64
C HIS A 107 -17.35 8.52 30.40
N GLY A 108 -16.32 9.32 30.66
CA GLY A 108 -15.13 8.93 31.41
C GLY A 108 -13.86 8.95 30.57
N ARG A 109 -12.77 8.42 31.14
CA ARG A 109 -11.48 8.35 30.46
C ARG A 109 -11.45 7.19 29.47
N VAL A 110 -11.00 7.47 28.25
CA VAL A 110 -10.69 6.48 27.22
C VAL A 110 -9.20 6.57 26.90
N SER A 111 -8.48 5.47 27.05
CA SER A 111 -7.08 5.36 26.67
C SER A 111 -6.97 4.62 25.35
N THR A 112 -6.07 5.08 24.47
CA THR A 112 -5.79 4.46 23.18
C THR A 112 -4.30 4.29 23.02
N GLU A 113 -3.90 3.11 22.54
CA GLU A 113 -2.53 2.79 22.18
C GLU A 113 -2.51 2.26 20.75
N VAL A 114 -1.63 2.80 19.93
CA VAL A 114 -1.37 2.36 18.56
C VAL A 114 0.08 1.92 18.47
N THR A 115 0.31 0.68 18.05
CA THR A 115 1.63 0.18 17.67
C THR A 115 1.63 -0.14 16.18
N GLY A 116 2.74 0.14 15.50
CA GLY A 116 2.88 -0.17 14.08
C GLY A 116 4.27 -0.68 13.76
N ASP A 117 4.32 -1.70 12.90
CA ASP A 117 5.52 -2.24 12.29
C ASP A 117 5.38 -2.16 10.77
N ILE A 118 6.33 -1.50 10.12
CA ILE A 118 6.33 -1.23 8.68
C ILE A 118 7.64 -1.74 8.11
N ALA A 119 7.56 -2.55 7.06
CA ALA A 119 8.69 -3.04 6.30
C ALA A 119 8.50 -2.76 4.81
N PHE A 120 9.55 -2.29 4.16
CA PHE A 120 9.61 -2.01 2.73
C PHE A 120 10.88 -2.62 2.16
N THR A 121 10.75 -3.33 1.04
CA THR A 121 11.86 -3.79 0.22
C THR A 121 11.58 -3.49 -1.25
N ASN A 122 12.63 -3.16 -1.98
CA ASN A 122 12.60 -2.99 -3.42
C ASN A 122 13.93 -3.49 -3.98
N GLN A 123 13.88 -4.48 -4.86
CA GLN A 123 15.02 -4.98 -5.59
C GLN A 123 14.78 -4.72 -7.06
N GLN A 124 15.74 -4.06 -7.71
CA GLN A 124 15.73 -3.78 -9.12
C GLN A 124 16.93 -4.47 -9.74
N GLN A 125 16.74 -5.15 -10.87
CA GLN A 125 17.81 -5.72 -11.67
C GLN A 125 17.82 -4.98 -13.01
N PHE A 126 18.99 -4.49 -13.41
CA PHE A 126 19.19 -3.81 -14.68
C PHE A 126 20.04 -4.66 -15.61
N ASP A 127 19.68 -4.65 -16.89
CA ASP A 127 20.49 -5.10 -18.02
C ASP A 127 20.22 -4.17 -19.21
N ILE A 128 21.18 -3.28 -19.47
CA ILE A 128 21.04 -2.17 -20.40
C ILE A 128 22.21 -2.20 -21.38
N THR A 129 21.91 -2.10 -22.67
CA THR A 129 22.88 -1.96 -23.75
C THR A 129 22.57 -0.72 -24.58
N ALA A 130 23.32 -0.50 -25.67
CA ALA A 130 23.02 0.59 -26.60
C ALA A 130 21.64 0.47 -27.28
N THR A 131 21.08 -0.75 -27.36
CA THR A 131 19.83 -1.03 -28.08
C THR A 131 18.77 -1.72 -27.22
N SER A 132 19.03 -1.92 -25.93
CA SER A 132 18.08 -2.55 -25.01
C SER A 132 18.11 -1.91 -23.63
N TYR A 133 16.97 -1.82 -22.99
CA TYR A 133 16.81 -1.52 -21.58
C TYR A 133 15.91 -2.58 -20.98
N HIS A 134 16.44 -3.38 -20.07
CA HIS A 134 15.67 -4.35 -19.31
C HIS A 134 15.78 -4.03 -17.82
N GLN A 135 14.64 -3.98 -17.16
CA GLN A 135 14.54 -3.70 -15.75
C GLN A 135 13.49 -4.62 -15.12
N GLN A 136 13.93 -5.39 -14.12
CA GLN A 136 13.05 -6.21 -13.31
C GLN A 136 12.96 -5.59 -11.93
N ILE A 137 11.75 -5.42 -11.41
CA ILE A 137 11.49 -4.82 -10.11
C ILE A 137 10.69 -5.82 -9.29
N THR A 138 11.17 -6.15 -8.10
CA THR A 138 10.42 -6.85 -7.07
C THR A 138 10.33 -5.95 -5.84
N GLN A 139 9.14 -5.48 -5.55
CA GLN A 139 8.84 -4.60 -4.41
C GLN A 139 7.87 -5.29 -3.47
N HIS A 140 8.08 -5.11 -2.18
CA HIS A 140 7.19 -5.60 -1.15
C HIS A 140 7.02 -4.55 -0.05
N THR A 141 5.80 -4.37 0.42
CA THR A 141 5.49 -3.56 1.59
C THR A 141 4.59 -4.36 2.51
N ALA A 142 4.97 -4.50 3.76
CA ALA A 142 4.18 -5.12 4.80
C ALA A 142 3.97 -4.14 5.95
N ILE A 143 2.73 -4.03 6.43
CA ILE A 143 2.38 -3.19 7.57
C ILE A 143 1.53 -4.01 8.53
N VAL A 144 1.90 -4.00 9.80
CA VAL A 144 1.08 -4.50 10.90
C VAL A 144 0.79 -3.33 11.83
N THR A 145 -0.48 -3.07 12.11
CA THR A 145 -0.89 -2.03 13.05
C THR A 145 -1.87 -2.61 14.06
N ARG A 146 -1.68 -2.30 15.34
CA ARG A 146 -2.54 -2.72 16.42
C ARG A 146 -3.01 -1.48 17.18
N THR A 147 -4.32 -1.30 17.26
CA THR A 147 -4.95 -0.28 18.09
C THR A 147 -5.64 -0.96 19.26
N ALA A 148 -5.26 -0.62 20.49
CA ALA A 148 -5.90 -1.08 21.71
C ALA A 148 -6.62 0.09 22.40
N THR A 149 -7.86 -0.13 22.82
CA THR A 149 -8.68 0.87 23.52
C THR A 149 -9.17 0.35 24.86
N GLN A 150 -9.19 1.23 25.87
CA GLN A 150 -9.67 0.92 27.22
C GLN A 150 -10.46 2.09 27.80
N GLY A 151 -11.60 1.81 28.43
CA GLY A 151 -12.49 2.82 28.99
C GLY A 151 -13.49 3.37 27.97
N GLY A 152 -14.63 3.90 28.46
CA GLY A 152 -15.74 4.38 27.60
C GLY A 152 -16.57 3.27 26.93
N GLY A 153 -16.28 2.00 27.22
CA GLY A 153 -16.96 0.82 26.66
C GLY A 153 -16.18 -0.46 26.99
N PRO A 154 -16.59 -1.62 26.43
CA PRO A 154 -15.81 -2.84 26.50
C PRO A 154 -14.42 -2.61 25.89
N PRO A 155 -13.32 -3.07 26.53
CA PRO A 155 -12.00 -2.98 25.93
C PRO A 155 -11.99 -3.72 24.59
N GLY A 156 -11.30 -3.13 23.63
CA GLY A 156 -11.21 -3.64 22.28
C GLY A 156 -9.78 -3.55 21.74
N GLU A 157 -9.47 -4.46 20.84
CA GLU A 157 -8.24 -4.42 20.07
C GLU A 157 -8.58 -4.60 18.60
N HIS A 158 -7.93 -3.82 17.74
CA HIS A 158 -8.06 -3.92 16.30
C HIS A 158 -6.66 -4.13 15.71
N LEU A 159 -6.43 -5.30 15.14
CA LEU A 159 -5.23 -5.64 14.40
C LEU A 159 -5.51 -5.53 12.90
N VAL A 160 -4.66 -4.80 12.19
CA VAL A 160 -4.70 -4.65 10.73
C VAL A 160 -3.38 -5.12 10.17
N GLN A 161 -3.41 -6.06 9.23
CA GLN A 161 -2.24 -6.48 8.46
C GLN A 161 -2.47 -6.15 7.00
N LEU A 162 -1.47 -5.57 6.36
CA LEU A 162 -1.52 -5.14 4.97
C LEU A 162 -0.26 -5.63 4.25
N ASP A 163 -0.43 -6.22 3.08
CA ASP A 163 0.64 -6.74 2.24
C ASP A 163 0.46 -6.24 0.79
N TRP A 164 1.52 -5.70 0.20
CA TRP A 164 1.54 -5.22 -1.19
C TRP A 164 2.76 -5.72 -1.97
N PRO A 165 2.77 -6.97 -2.43
CA PRO A 165 3.72 -7.47 -3.40
C PRO A 165 3.51 -6.80 -4.77
N LEU A 166 4.60 -6.43 -5.42
CA LEU A 166 4.62 -5.91 -6.78
C LEU A 166 5.84 -6.46 -7.52
N SER A 167 5.61 -7.13 -8.64
CA SER A 167 6.64 -7.44 -9.61
C SER A 167 6.38 -6.67 -10.91
N VAL A 168 7.43 -6.09 -11.49
CA VAL A 168 7.38 -5.42 -12.79
C VAL A 168 8.54 -5.94 -13.62
N ASP A 169 8.26 -6.44 -14.82
CA ASP A 169 9.26 -6.72 -15.84
C ASP A 169 9.05 -5.73 -16.98
N PHE A 170 10.05 -4.88 -17.21
CA PHE A 170 10.03 -3.85 -18.23
C PHE A 170 11.18 -4.09 -19.20
N ALA A 171 10.86 -4.21 -20.48
CA ALA A 171 11.83 -4.33 -21.55
C ALA A 171 11.54 -3.27 -22.62
N PHE A 172 12.58 -2.59 -23.07
CA PHE A 172 12.54 -1.71 -24.23
C PHE A 172 13.67 -2.10 -25.18
N VAL A 173 13.37 -2.31 -26.46
CA VAL A 173 14.33 -2.76 -27.46
C VAL A 173 14.22 -1.90 -28.72
N VAL A 174 15.38 -1.57 -29.30
CA VAL A 174 15.50 -0.97 -30.62
C VAL A 174 16.02 -2.04 -31.59
N HIS A 175 15.25 -2.35 -32.62
CA HIS A 175 15.60 -3.33 -33.64
C HIS A 175 16.56 -2.75 -34.68
N GLY A 176 17.21 -3.62 -35.46
CA GLY A 176 18.19 -3.20 -36.48
C GLY A 176 17.62 -2.34 -37.62
N ASP A 177 16.30 -2.37 -37.83
CA ASP A 177 15.58 -1.51 -38.77
C ASP A 177 15.11 -0.17 -38.15
N GLY A 178 15.45 0.05 -36.87
CA GLY A 178 15.09 1.23 -36.09
C GLY A 178 13.72 1.15 -35.41
N THR A 179 12.89 0.15 -35.71
CA THR A 179 11.62 -0.05 -34.99
C THR A 179 11.87 -0.35 -33.51
N GLN A 180 10.88 -0.06 -32.66
CA GLN A 180 11.05 -0.14 -31.22
C GLN A 180 9.87 -0.89 -30.59
N ALA A 181 10.16 -1.66 -29.54
CA ALA A 181 9.16 -2.39 -28.78
C ALA A 181 9.37 -2.15 -27.28
N GLN A 182 8.28 -1.89 -26.57
CA GLN A 182 8.25 -1.75 -25.12
C GLN A 182 7.30 -2.79 -24.53
N THR A 183 7.84 -3.83 -23.90
CA THR A 183 7.07 -4.85 -23.19
C THR A 183 7.04 -4.55 -21.71
N THR A 184 5.85 -4.53 -21.11
CA THR A 184 5.68 -4.38 -19.67
C THR A 184 4.78 -5.49 -19.15
N SER A 185 5.25 -6.24 -18.16
CA SER A 185 4.45 -7.22 -17.41
C SER A 185 4.43 -6.82 -15.94
N ILE A 186 3.26 -6.86 -15.32
CA ILE A 186 3.07 -6.51 -13.91
C ILE A 186 2.40 -7.70 -13.21
N ASP A 187 2.83 -8.02 -12.00
CA ASP A 187 2.09 -8.86 -11.04
C ASP A 187 1.94 -8.05 -9.76
N GLN A 188 0.73 -7.58 -9.48
CA GLN A 188 0.45 -6.75 -8.30
C GLN A 188 -0.57 -7.44 -7.42
N ARG A 189 -0.26 -7.55 -6.13
CA ARG A 189 -1.15 -8.11 -5.12
C ARG A 189 -1.42 -7.08 -4.03
N PHE A 190 -2.60 -7.20 -3.44
CA PHE A 190 -3.01 -6.53 -2.22
C PHE A 190 -3.69 -7.55 -1.33
N GLU A 191 -3.18 -7.70 -0.12
CA GLU A 191 -3.79 -8.54 0.91
C GLU A 191 -4.01 -7.70 2.17
N ARG A 192 -5.20 -7.84 2.75
CA ARG A 192 -5.57 -7.17 3.99
C ARG A 192 -6.31 -8.13 4.89
N SER A 193 -5.91 -8.18 6.15
CA SER A 193 -6.69 -8.78 7.23
C SER A 193 -6.97 -7.74 8.31
N ASP A 194 -8.21 -7.71 8.77
CA ASP A 194 -8.63 -6.97 9.95
C ASP A 194 -9.12 -7.99 10.98
N THR A 195 -8.66 -7.87 12.22
CA THR A 195 -9.09 -8.70 13.33
C THR A 195 -9.50 -7.80 14.48
N GLU A 196 -10.77 -7.90 14.89
CA GLU A 196 -11.30 -7.21 16.05
C GLU A 196 -11.40 -8.21 17.21
N LEU A 197 -10.77 -7.89 18.34
CA LEU A 197 -10.85 -8.65 19.58
C LEU A 197 -11.64 -7.85 20.61
N GLY A 198 -12.61 -8.51 21.24
CA GLY A 198 -13.36 -7.98 22.36
C GLY A 198 -12.71 -8.27 23.72
N PRO A 199 -13.47 -8.09 24.82
CA PRO A 199 -12.99 -8.33 26.17
C PRO A 199 -12.45 -9.76 26.36
N GLY A 200 -11.31 -9.86 27.04
CA GLY A 200 -10.64 -11.15 27.27
C GLY A 200 -9.98 -11.77 26.03
N GLY A 201 -9.78 -10.99 24.96
CA GLY A 201 -9.13 -11.46 23.73
C GLY A 201 -10.03 -12.34 22.84
N ARG A 202 -11.35 -12.34 23.09
CA ARG A 202 -12.28 -13.13 22.28
C ARG A 202 -12.44 -12.48 20.91
N LEU A 203 -12.30 -13.28 19.86
CA LEU A 203 -12.56 -12.86 18.49
C LEU A 203 -13.98 -12.28 18.36
N ALA A 204 -14.07 -11.04 17.89
CA ALA A 204 -15.33 -10.33 17.68
C ALA A 204 -15.67 -10.25 16.19
N ASP A 205 -14.70 -9.92 15.35
CA ASP A 205 -14.85 -9.90 13.90
C ASP A 205 -13.52 -10.19 13.20
N VAL A 206 -13.60 -10.73 11.99
CA VAL A 206 -12.47 -10.86 11.07
C VAL A 206 -12.95 -10.46 9.70
N ARG A 207 -12.14 -9.66 9.00
CA ARG A 207 -12.36 -9.33 7.59
C ARG A 207 -11.10 -9.58 6.80
N ILE A 208 -11.26 -10.11 5.61
CA ILE A 208 -10.16 -10.31 4.67
C ILE A 208 -10.51 -9.71 3.32
N VAL A 209 -9.52 -9.12 2.66
CA VAL A 209 -9.61 -8.63 1.29
C VAL A 209 -8.35 -9.03 0.56
N THR A 210 -8.49 -9.64 -0.60
CA THR A 210 -7.39 -9.89 -1.54
C THR A 210 -7.73 -9.34 -2.91
N ASN A 211 -6.73 -8.81 -3.61
CA ASN A 211 -6.86 -8.32 -4.97
C ASN A 211 -5.55 -8.56 -5.71
N HIS A 212 -5.60 -9.36 -6.78
CA HIS A 212 -4.44 -9.70 -7.61
C HIS A 212 -4.72 -9.27 -9.04
N VAL A 213 -3.78 -8.57 -9.66
CA VAL A 213 -3.88 -8.11 -11.04
C VAL A 213 -2.56 -8.35 -11.76
N ALA A 214 -2.64 -9.00 -12.93
CA ALA A 214 -1.48 -9.43 -13.69
C ALA A 214 -1.54 -9.07 -15.19
N PRO A 215 -1.40 -7.79 -15.56
CA PRO A 215 -1.44 -7.36 -16.95
C PRO A 215 -0.09 -7.52 -17.65
N SER A 216 -0.15 -7.72 -18.96
CA SER A 216 1.03 -7.69 -19.85
C SER A 216 0.65 -7.04 -21.17
N ASP A 217 1.54 -6.21 -21.72
CA ASP A 217 1.36 -5.60 -23.04
C ASP A 217 2.72 -5.29 -23.68
N THR A 218 2.74 -5.23 -25.01
CA THR A 218 3.87 -4.70 -25.78
C THR A 218 3.40 -3.54 -26.65
N LEU A 219 3.92 -2.34 -26.37
CA LEU A 219 3.73 -1.16 -27.22
C LEU A 219 4.76 -1.18 -28.35
N ASN A 220 4.31 -0.92 -29.57
CA ASN A 220 5.15 -0.92 -30.76
C ASN A 220 5.28 0.50 -31.30
N PHE A 221 6.47 0.82 -31.81
CA PHE A 221 6.79 2.11 -32.39
C PHE A 221 7.56 1.91 -33.70
N ASN A 222 7.35 2.83 -34.65
CA ASN A 222 8.13 2.85 -35.88
C ASN A 222 9.53 3.44 -35.66
N ALA A 223 10.35 3.48 -36.72
CA ALA A 223 11.71 4.00 -36.65
C ALA A 223 11.83 5.49 -36.26
N SER A 224 10.75 6.27 -36.40
CA SER A 224 10.70 7.66 -35.92
C SER A 224 10.20 7.80 -34.47
N GLY A 225 10.02 6.69 -33.74
CA GLY A 225 9.50 6.67 -32.38
C GLY A 225 7.99 6.95 -32.26
N VAL A 226 7.25 6.89 -33.37
CA VAL A 226 5.79 7.08 -33.36
C VAL A 226 5.11 5.77 -32.98
N PHE A 227 4.20 5.82 -32.00
CA PHE A 227 3.40 4.67 -31.59
C PHE A 227 2.55 4.13 -32.75
N THR A 228 2.64 2.83 -33.01
CA THR A 228 1.94 2.15 -34.12
C THR A 228 0.87 1.17 -33.66
N GLY A 229 0.84 0.82 -32.37
CA GLY A 229 -0.16 -0.08 -31.80
C GLY A 229 0.41 -0.94 -30.67
N SER A 230 -0.43 -1.79 -30.11
CA SER A 230 -0.05 -2.76 -29.09
C SER A 230 -0.19 -4.20 -29.59
N THR A 231 0.56 -5.12 -28.99
CA THR A 231 0.56 -6.54 -29.29
C THR A 231 0.63 -7.35 -28.01
N GLY A 232 -0.16 -8.42 -27.93
CA GLY A 232 -0.13 -9.32 -26.78
C GLY A 232 -0.79 -8.77 -25.51
N GLN A 233 -1.58 -7.70 -25.63
CA GLN A 233 -2.29 -7.10 -24.49
C GLN A 233 -3.22 -8.11 -23.82
N ILE A 234 -2.93 -8.45 -22.57
CA ILE A 234 -3.72 -9.34 -21.72
C ILE A 234 -3.79 -8.78 -20.29
N SER A 235 -4.86 -9.11 -19.57
CA SER A 235 -4.95 -8.84 -18.13
C SER A 235 -5.87 -9.82 -17.46
N ALA A 236 -5.58 -10.13 -16.20
CA ALA A 236 -6.49 -10.80 -15.29
C ALA A 236 -6.58 -10.03 -13.97
N GLN A 237 -7.75 -10.07 -13.34
CA GLN A 237 -7.97 -9.58 -11.99
C GLN A 237 -8.72 -10.63 -11.18
N GLN A 238 -8.26 -10.91 -9.96
CA GLN A 238 -8.95 -11.74 -8.99
C GLN A 238 -9.18 -10.92 -7.73
N TYR A 239 -10.44 -10.65 -7.40
CA TYR A 239 -10.82 -9.95 -6.19
C TYR A 239 -11.60 -10.88 -5.28
N PHE A 240 -11.28 -10.86 -4.00
CA PHE A 240 -12.02 -11.59 -2.97
C PHE A 240 -12.12 -10.75 -1.70
N SER A 241 -13.28 -10.80 -1.06
CA SER A 241 -13.47 -10.25 0.28
C SER A 241 -14.45 -11.11 1.06
N ALA A 242 -14.17 -11.33 2.34
CA ALA A 242 -15.08 -12.03 3.23
C ALA A 242 -14.97 -11.50 4.66
N ASP A 243 -16.01 -11.73 5.45
CA ASP A 243 -15.98 -11.49 6.89
C ASP A 243 -16.61 -12.60 7.72
N SER A 244 -16.42 -12.51 9.03
CA SER A 244 -16.93 -13.49 10.00
C SER A 244 -18.46 -13.46 10.17
N GLN A 245 -19.14 -12.47 9.59
CA GLN A 245 -20.60 -12.32 9.62
C GLN A 245 -21.26 -13.04 8.44
N GLY A 246 -20.47 -13.65 7.55
CA GLY A 246 -20.95 -14.39 6.38
C GLY A 246 -21.07 -13.53 5.13
N ASN A 247 -20.63 -12.27 5.14
CA ASN A 247 -20.52 -11.50 3.90
C ASN A 247 -19.36 -12.07 3.08
N CYS A 248 -19.61 -12.37 1.82
CA CYS A 248 -18.59 -12.82 0.88
C CYS A 248 -18.86 -12.23 -0.50
N PHE A 249 -17.81 -11.73 -1.13
CA PHE A 249 -17.85 -11.28 -2.51
C PHE A 249 -16.54 -11.66 -3.20
N SER A 250 -16.65 -12.20 -4.40
CA SER A 250 -15.50 -12.44 -5.25
C SER A 250 -15.84 -12.25 -6.71
N ARG A 251 -14.82 -11.84 -7.48
CA ARG A 251 -14.93 -11.58 -8.90
C ARG A 251 -13.59 -11.80 -9.58
N ASP A 252 -13.61 -12.69 -10.57
CA ASP A 252 -12.50 -12.92 -11.49
C ASP A 252 -12.84 -12.31 -12.85
N LEU A 253 -11.91 -11.52 -13.39
CA LEU A 253 -12.01 -10.86 -14.68
C LEU A 253 -10.84 -11.28 -15.56
N THR A 254 -11.09 -11.52 -16.85
CA THR A 254 -10.03 -11.65 -17.85
C THR A 254 -10.29 -10.68 -19.00
N ALA A 255 -9.22 -10.13 -19.56
CA ALA A 255 -9.26 -9.24 -20.70
C ALA A 255 -8.14 -9.57 -21.69
N ALA A 256 -8.42 -9.36 -22.98
CA ALA A 256 -7.45 -9.52 -24.06
C ALA A 256 -7.73 -8.49 -25.15
N GLY A 257 -6.68 -7.90 -25.73
CA GLY A 257 -6.80 -6.87 -26.78
C GLY A 257 -7.66 -5.67 -26.36
N GLY A 258 -7.62 -5.30 -25.09
CA GLY A 258 -8.35 -4.15 -24.54
C GLY A 258 -9.83 -4.40 -24.27
N LEU A 259 -10.29 -5.65 -24.44
CA LEU A 259 -11.68 -6.05 -24.26
C LEU A 259 -11.80 -7.05 -23.12
N LEU A 260 -12.85 -6.90 -22.32
CA LEU A 260 -13.23 -7.88 -21.29
C LEU A 260 -13.72 -9.16 -21.97
N THR A 261 -13.13 -10.30 -21.60
CA THR A 261 -13.43 -11.62 -22.21
C THR A 261 -14.14 -12.58 -21.25
N SER A 262 -13.99 -12.41 -19.94
CA SER A 262 -14.69 -13.21 -18.93
C SER A 262 -14.98 -12.43 -17.65
N VAL A 263 -16.09 -12.79 -17.00
CA VAL A 263 -16.46 -12.37 -15.66
C VAL A 263 -17.00 -13.60 -14.93
N VAL A 264 -16.42 -13.93 -13.77
CA VAL A 264 -16.89 -15.02 -12.93
C VAL A 264 -17.03 -14.51 -11.50
N ASP A 265 -18.24 -14.62 -10.95
CA ASP A 265 -18.55 -14.18 -9.59
C ASP A 265 -18.68 -15.37 -8.63
N GLY A 266 -18.40 -15.14 -7.34
CA GLY A 266 -18.71 -16.09 -6.27
C GLY A 266 -17.71 -17.24 -6.08
N LEU A 267 -16.58 -17.24 -6.79
CA LEU A 267 -15.48 -18.19 -6.55
C LEU A 267 -14.96 -18.08 -5.11
N GLY A 268 -14.89 -19.21 -4.40
CA GLY A 268 -14.41 -19.25 -3.02
C GLY A 268 -15.40 -18.74 -1.97
N CYS A 269 -16.56 -18.22 -2.37
CA CYS A 269 -17.67 -18.00 -1.44
C CYS A 269 -18.39 -19.34 -1.19
N GLY A 270 -18.74 -19.62 0.06
CA GLY A 270 -19.56 -20.77 0.41
C GLY A 270 -20.96 -20.69 -0.23
N PRO A 271 -21.69 -21.81 -0.33
CA PRO A 271 -23.10 -21.81 -0.72
C PRO A 271 -23.98 -21.03 0.26
#